data_AF-A0A945N8C7-F1
#
_entry.id   AF-A0A945N8C7-F1
#
_cell.length_a   1.000
_cell.length_b   1.000
_cell.length_c   1.000
_cell.angle_alpha   90.00
_cell.angle_beta   90.00
_cell.angle_gamma   90.00
#
_symmetry.space_group_name_H-M   'P 1'
#
loop_
_entity.id
_entity.type
_entity.pdbx_description
1 polymer ?
#
loop_
_entity_poly.entity_id
_entity_poly.type
_entity_poly.pdbx_seq_one_letter_code
_entity_poly.pdbx_strand_id
1 'polypeptide(L)'
;FEQANGGTLFLDEIGDMPAETQTRLLRVLSDGKFYRVGGHEPRTANVRIIAATHQDLQSLVAENRFREDLFHRLNVIRLHLPNLEDRREDIPPLLAHFLKTAAQELGEETKIMLPETLRYLCSLPWPGNVRQLENFCRWITVMATGRDVHLSDLPPELRHTEPETVNSGTDQWHQLLGRWAENRLLANDLGDDGLLGGALPVFERVLIEATLAHTSGRKRDAAILLGWGRNTLTRKMQELDMDSAGSED
;
A
#
# COMPACT_ATOMS: atom_id res chain seq x y z
N PHE A 1 -30.15 6.19 -20.83
CA PHE A 1 -30.61 5.15 -21.77
C PHE A 1 -31.05 5.74 -23.10
N GLU A 2 -32.01 6.68 -23.12
CA GLU A 2 -32.50 7.26 -24.38
C GLU A 2 -31.40 7.89 -25.25
N GLN A 3 -30.54 8.71 -24.67
CA GLN A 3 -29.42 9.35 -25.37
C GLN A 3 -28.38 8.35 -25.92
N ALA A 4 -28.30 7.16 -25.34
CA ALA A 4 -27.32 6.14 -25.72
C ALA A 4 -27.92 5.07 -26.63
N ASN A 5 -29.19 5.17 -27.03
CA ASN A 5 -29.87 4.16 -27.83
C ASN A 5 -29.14 3.92 -29.18
N GLY A 6 -28.77 2.67 -29.45
CA GLY A 6 -27.93 2.28 -30.58
C GLY A 6 -26.42 2.45 -30.34
N GLY A 7 -26.00 2.88 -29.15
CA GLY A 7 -24.62 3.17 -28.78
C GLY A 7 -24.15 2.46 -27.50
N THR A 8 -23.20 3.09 -26.80
CA THR A 8 -22.60 2.57 -25.57
C THR A 8 -22.89 3.49 -24.39
N LEU A 9 -23.26 2.92 -23.25
CA LEU A 9 -23.44 3.59 -21.98
C LEU A 9 -22.31 3.17 -21.03
N PHE A 10 -21.49 4.13 -20.62
CA PHE A 10 -20.48 3.94 -19.59
C PHE A 10 -21.04 4.35 -18.22
N LEU A 11 -20.93 3.45 -17.24
CA LEU A 11 -21.35 3.67 -15.86
C LEU A 11 -20.12 3.59 -14.96
N ASP A 12 -19.68 4.72 -14.43
CA ASP A 12 -18.59 4.74 -13.46
C ASP A 12 -19.13 4.54 -12.03
N GLU A 13 -18.29 4.03 -11.14
CA GLU A 13 -18.58 3.83 -9.71
C GLU A 13 -19.89 3.08 -9.44
N ILE A 14 -20.16 2.00 -10.19
CA ILE A 14 -21.44 1.27 -10.10
C ILE A 14 -21.72 0.70 -8.69
N GLY A 15 -20.69 0.48 -7.88
CA GLY A 15 -20.80 -0.01 -6.49
C GLY A 15 -21.48 0.98 -5.53
N ASP A 16 -21.41 2.28 -5.81
CA ASP A 16 -22.03 3.33 -4.99
C ASP A 16 -23.49 3.63 -5.37
N MET A 17 -24.04 2.86 -6.32
CA MET A 17 -25.38 3.07 -6.83
C MET A 17 -26.46 2.70 -5.78
N PRO A 18 -27.41 3.60 -5.48
CA PRO A 18 -28.53 3.31 -4.58
C PRO A 18 -29.41 2.15 -5.09
N ALA A 19 -30.01 1.40 -4.18
CA ALA A 19 -30.83 0.21 -4.50
C ALA A 19 -31.99 0.47 -5.48
N GLU A 20 -32.61 1.65 -5.41
CA GLU A 20 -33.65 2.05 -6.37
C GLU A 20 -33.12 2.13 -7.80
N THR A 21 -31.92 2.69 -7.98
CA THR A 21 -31.28 2.84 -9.28
C THR A 21 -30.79 1.48 -9.78
N GLN A 22 -30.28 0.61 -8.91
CA GLN A 22 -29.95 -0.78 -9.25
C GLN A 22 -31.16 -1.53 -9.83
N THR A 23 -32.34 -1.38 -9.22
CA THR A 23 -33.59 -1.99 -9.69
C THR A 23 -34.00 -1.48 -11.08
N ARG A 24 -33.83 -0.17 -11.34
CA ARG A 24 -34.10 0.42 -12.65
C ARG A 24 -33.12 -0.10 -13.70
N LEU A 25 -31.83 -0.17 -13.38
CA LEU A 25 -30.81 -0.70 -14.29
C LEU A 25 -31.05 -2.17 -14.62
N LEU A 26 -31.42 -2.98 -13.63
CA LEU A 26 -31.77 -4.39 -13.81
C LEU A 26 -32.93 -4.58 -14.80
N ARG A 27 -33.98 -3.75 -14.71
CA ARG A 27 -35.11 -3.80 -15.67
C ARG A 27 -34.66 -3.51 -17.10
N VAL A 28 -33.77 -2.53 -17.29
CA VAL A 28 -33.22 -2.24 -18.62
C VAL A 28 -32.37 -3.39 -19.15
N LEU A 29 -31.53 -3.97 -18.30
CA LEU A 29 -30.69 -5.12 -18.65
C LEU A 29 -31.49 -6.41 -18.91
N SER A 30 -32.69 -6.53 -18.35
CA SER A 30 -33.53 -7.73 -18.48
C SER A 30 -34.50 -7.62 -19.65
N ASP A 31 -35.29 -6.54 -19.68
CA ASP A 31 -36.42 -6.39 -20.59
C ASP A 31 -36.11 -5.48 -21.78
N GLY A 32 -34.95 -4.84 -21.79
CA GLY A 32 -34.59 -3.82 -22.77
C GLY A 32 -35.51 -2.59 -22.72
N LYS A 33 -36.29 -2.42 -21.64
CA LYS A 33 -37.30 -1.37 -21.50
C LYS A 33 -37.00 -0.46 -20.32
N PHE A 34 -37.29 0.83 -20.48
CA PHE A 34 -37.20 1.82 -19.43
C PHE A 34 -38.39 2.78 -19.48
N TYR A 35 -38.63 3.48 -18.36
CA TYR A 35 -39.63 4.53 -18.25
C TYR A 35 -38.90 5.88 -18.07
N ARG A 36 -39.44 6.94 -18.69
CA ARG A 36 -38.99 8.31 -18.38
C ARG A 36 -39.42 8.67 -16.96
N VAL A 37 -38.70 9.58 -16.31
CA VAL A 37 -39.12 10.12 -15.02
C VAL A 37 -40.49 10.79 -15.20
N GLY A 38 -41.51 10.32 -14.48
CA GLY A 38 -42.90 10.78 -14.62
C GLY A 38 -43.66 10.25 -15.84
N GLY A 39 -43.05 9.41 -16.67
CA GLY A 39 -43.69 8.80 -17.84
C GLY A 39 -44.24 7.40 -17.53
N HIS A 40 -45.43 7.10 -18.06
CA HIS A 40 -46.07 5.79 -17.91
C HIS A 40 -45.85 4.84 -19.10
N GLU A 41 -45.33 5.36 -20.22
CA GLU A 41 -45.07 4.55 -21.41
C GLU A 41 -43.67 3.91 -21.38
N PRO A 42 -43.57 2.57 -21.53
CA PRO A 42 -42.29 1.90 -21.63
C PRO A 42 -41.64 2.17 -22.99
N ARG A 43 -40.35 2.50 -22.98
CA ARG A 43 -39.54 2.67 -24.19
C ARG A 43 -38.44 1.62 -24.26
N THR A 44 -38.23 1.06 -25.45
CA THR A 44 -37.13 0.12 -25.69
C THR A 44 -35.80 0.86 -25.84
N ALA A 45 -34.76 0.35 -25.19
CA ALA A 45 -33.38 0.82 -25.35
C ALA A 45 -32.51 -0.36 -25.78
N ASN A 46 -31.79 -0.18 -26.90
CA ASN A 46 -30.72 -1.07 -27.29
C ASN A 46 -29.39 -0.36 -26.98
N VAL A 47 -28.70 -0.79 -25.93
CA VAL A 47 -27.47 -0.14 -25.45
C VAL A 47 -26.44 -1.17 -25.06
N ARG A 48 -25.18 -0.95 -25.47
CA ARG A 48 -24.04 -1.67 -24.89
C ARG A 48 -23.69 -1.02 -23.55
N ILE A 49 -23.60 -1.79 -22.48
CA ILE A 49 -23.25 -1.26 -21.16
C ILE A 49 -21.80 -1.64 -20.82
N ILE A 50 -21.04 -0.66 -20.38
CA ILE A 50 -19.71 -0.83 -19.79
C ILE A 50 -19.76 -0.22 -18.39
N ALA A 51 -19.41 -0.99 -17.37
CA ALA A 51 -19.42 -0.52 -15.99
C ALA A 51 -18.02 -0.59 -15.38
N ALA A 52 -17.69 0.36 -14.53
CA ALA A 52 -16.45 0.41 -13.75
C ALA A 52 -16.77 0.62 -12.27
N THR A 53 -15.88 0.13 -11.41
CA THR A 53 -15.98 0.30 -9.95
C THR A 53 -14.61 0.05 -9.32
N HIS A 54 -14.33 0.75 -8.23
CA HIS A 54 -13.16 0.51 -7.37
C HIS A 54 -13.48 -0.48 -6.24
N GLN A 55 -14.76 -0.76 -5.99
CA GLN A 55 -15.22 -1.66 -4.93
C GLN A 55 -15.35 -3.10 -5.43
N ASP A 56 -15.11 -4.06 -4.54
CA ASP A 56 -15.39 -5.46 -4.81
C ASP A 56 -16.89 -5.74 -4.74
N LEU A 57 -17.52 -5.87 -5.90
CA LEU A 57 -18.95 -6.17 -6.00
C LEU A 57 -19.33 -7.51 -5.35
N GLN A 58 -18.43 -8.50 -5.31
CA GLN A 58 -18.73 -9.80 -4.69
C GLN A 58 -18.93 -9.64 -3.18
N SER A 59 -18.06 -8.85 -2.53
CA SER A 59 -18.19 -8.48 -1.12
C SER A 59 -19.48 -7.68 -0.87
N LEU A 60 -19.81 -6.71 -1.73
CA LEU A 60 -21.04 -5.92 -1.59
C LEU A 60 -22.33 -6.76 -1.77
N VAL A 61 -22.29 -7.80 -2.60
CA VAL A 61 -23.40 -8.76 -2.73
C VAL A 61 -23.57 -9.57 -1.45
N ALA A 62 -22.47 -10.05 -0.86
CA ALA A 62 -22.50 -10.77 0.42
C ALA A 62 -23.05 -9.90 1.58
N GLU A 63 -22.76 -8.59 1.54
CA GLU A 63 -23.27 -7.59 2.49
C GLU A 63 -24.72 -7.13 2.21
N ASN A 64 -25.40 -7.67 1.19
CA ASN A 64 -26.72 -7.21 0.70
C ASN A 64 -26.78 -5.72 0.29
N ARG A 65 -25.63 -5.10 0.02
CA ARG A 65 -25.54 -3.70 -0.45
C ARG A 65 -25.65 -3.61 -1.97
N PHE A 66 -25.35 -4.70 -2.68
CA PHE A 66 -25.48 -4.81 -4.12
C PHE A 66 -26.34 -6.02 -4.47
N ARG A 67 -27.23 -5.88 -5.45
CA ARG A 67 -28.09 -7.00 -5.85
C ARG A 67 -27.33 -8.06 -6.66
N GLU A 68 -27.50 -9.31 -6.25
CA GLU A 68 -26.91 -10.48 -6.92
C GLU A 68 -27.36 -10.60 -8.38
N ASP A 69 -28.65 -10.37 -8.66
CA ASP A 69 -29.22 -10.44 -10.02
C ASP A 69 -28.59 -9.42 -10.99
N LEU A 70 -28.30 -8.22 -10.49
CA LEU A 70 -27.61 -7.17 -11.24
C LEU A 70 -26.13 -7.52 -11.44
N PHE A 71 -25.47 -8.05 -10.42
CA PHE A 71 -24.07 -8.47 -10.50
C PHE A 71 -23.85 -9.49 -11.62
N HIS A 72 -24.67 -10.54 -11.69
CA HIS A 72 -24.54 -11.56 -12.74
C HIS A 72 -24.81 -11.04 -14.15
N ARG A 73 -25.66 -10.01 -14.31
CA ARG A 73 -25.93 -9.40 -15.62
C ARG A 73 -24.85 -8.42 -16.07
N LEU A 74 -24.16 -7.79 -15.13
CA LEU A 74 -23.05 -6.87 -15.43
C LEU A 74 -21.74 -7.63 -15.62
N ASN A 75 -21.48 -8.64 -14.78
CA ASN A 75 -20.21 -9.37 -14.73
C ASN A 75 -20.15 -10.50 -15.77
N VAL A 76 -20.43 -10.18 -17.04
CA VAL A 76 -20.30 -11.13 -18.17
C VAL A 76 -18.84 -11.24 -18.62
N ILE A 77 -18.18 -10.09 -18.77
CA ILE A 77 -16.74 -10.00 -19.09
C ILE A 77 -16.12 -9.06 -18.08
N ARG A 78 -15.22 -9.59 -17.25
CA ARG A 78 -14.49 -8.81 -16.25
C ARG A 78 -13.12 -8.41 -16.79
N LEU A 79 -12.82 -7.12 -16.75
CA LEU A 79 -11.49 -6.60 -17.00
C LEU A 79 -10.92 -6.10 -15.67
N HIS A 80 -9.81 -6.68 -15.24
CA HIS A 80 -9.08 -6.19 -14.07
C HIS A 80 -8.04 -5.16 -14.53
N LEU A 81 -8.13 -3.94 -13.99
CA LEU A 81 -7.15 -2.90 -14.23
C LEU A 81 -6.06 -3.02 -13.16
N PRO A 82 -4.81 -3.38 -13.52
CA PRO A 82 -3.73 -3.47 -12.55
C PRO A 82 -3.39 -2.08 -12.01
N ASN A 83 -2.83 -2.03 -10.79
CA ASN A 83 -2.30 -0.80 -10.25
C ASN A 83 -1.02 -0.42 -11.01
N LEU A 84 -0.63 0.86 -10.91
CA LEU A 84 0.58 1.38 -11.55
C LEU A 84 1.84 0.70 -11.00
N GLU A 85 1.82 0.28 -9.73
CA GLU A 85 2.90 -0.49 -9.11
C GLU A 85 3.14 -1.86 -9.78
N ASP A 86 2.09 -2.47 -10.33
CA ASP A 86 2.19 -3.77 -11.02
C ASP A 86 2.70 -3.62 -12.47
N ARG A 87 2.78 -2.37 -12.98
CA ARG A 87 3.20 -2.02 -14.35
C ARG A 87 4.18 -0.85 -14.37
N ARG A 88 5.28 -0.97 -13.62
CA ARG A 88 6.26 0.12 -13.43
C ARG A 88 6.94 0.56 -14.74
N GLU A 89 6.98 -0.32 -15.74
CA GLU A 89 7.46 -0.04 -17.10
C GLU A 89 6.68 1.06 -17.83
N ASP A 90 5.43 1.30 -17.43
CA ASP A 90 4.59 2.35 -18.02
C ASP A 90 4.86 3.73 -17.39
N ILE A 91 5.55 3.81 -16.25
CA ILE A 91 5.81 5.08 -15.55
C ILE A 91 6.64 6.05 -16.43
N PRO A 92 7.76 5.66 -17.07
CA PRO A 92 8.52 6.57 -17.92
C PRO A 92 7.75 7.18 -19.10
N PRO A 93 7.03 6.40 -19.95
CA PRO A 93 6.25 6.99 -21.04
C PRO A 93 5.07 7.85 -20.53
N LEU A 94 4.44 7.46 -19.42
CA LEU A 94 3.38 8.27 -18.79
C LEU A 94 3.91 9.61 -18.28
N LEU A 95 5.06 9.62 -17.59
CA LEU A 95 5.73 10.84 -17.13
C LEU A 95 6.05 11.76 -18.30
N ALA A 96 6.64 11.23 -19.37
CA ALA A 96 6.96 12.02 -20.56
C ALA A 96 5.71 12.65 -21.19
N HIS A 97 4.60 11.91 -21.24
CA HIS A 97 3.33 12.42 -21.73
C HIS A 97 2.76 13.51 -20.82
N PHE A 98 2.65 13.27 -19.51
CA PHE A 98 2.04 14.21 -18.58
C PHE A 98 2.87 15.48 -18.39
N LEU A 99 4.20 15.40 -18.39
CA LEU A 99 5.07 16.59 -18.35
C LEU A 99 4.90 17.46 -19.60
N LYS A 100 4.75 16.83 -20.77
CA LYS A 100 4.49 17.56 -22.02
C LYS A 100 3.12 18.23 -22.00
N THR A 101 2.08 17.50 -21.57
CA THR A 101 0.72 18.03 -21.46
C THR A 101 0.66 19.18 -20.44
N ALA A 102 1.26 19.00 -19.25
CA ALA A 102 1.31 20.04 -18.22
C ALA A 102 2.06 21.30 -18.68
N ALA A 103 3.19 21.14 -19.38
CA ALA A 103 3.93 22.26 -19.95
C ALA A 103 3.10 23.04 -20.98
N GLN A 104 2.34 22.34 -21.84
CA GLN A 104 1.44 22.96 -22.81
C GLN A 104 0.26 23.68 -22.13
N GLU A 105 -0.32 23.09 -21.10
CA GLU A 105 -1.42 23.68 -20.31
C GLU A 105 -0.97 24.96 -19.58
N LEU A 106 0.25 24.96 -19.03
CA LEU A 106 0.79 26.06 -18.21
C LEU A 106 1.57 27.10 -19.02
N GLY A 107 1.84 26.84 -20.30
CA GLY A 107 2.66 27.72 -21.15
C GLY A 107 4.15 27.73 -20.75
N GLU A 108 4.63 26.68 -20.09
CA GLU A 108 6.03 26.52 -19.67
C GLU A 108 6.81 25.58 -20.59
N GLU A 109 8.13 25.55 -20.41
CA GLU A 109 8.98 24.56 -21.07
C GLU A 109 8.78 23.16 -20.45
N THR A 110 8.82 22.13 -21.29
CA THR A 110 8.73 20.74 -20.83
C THR A 110 9.96 20.39 -19.97
N LYS A 111 9.70 20.08 -18.70
CA LYS A 111 10.71 19.63 -17.76
C LYS A 111 11.22 18.22 -18.14
N ILE A 112 12.50 17.96 -17.89
CA ILE A 112 13.17 16.70 -18.17
C ILE A 112 13.55 16.07 -16.84
N MET A 113 13.11 14.84 -16.61
CA MET A 113 13.51 14.06 -15.44
C MET A 113 14.90 13.48 -15.67
N LEU A 114 15.83 13.74 -14.74
CA LEU A 114 17.15 13.11 -14.80
C LEU A 114 17.04 11.58 -14.59
N PRO A 115 17.98 10.79 -15.14
CA PRO A 115 17.93 9.33 -15.04
C PRO A 115 17.90 8.79 -13.60
N GLU A 116 18.50 9.50 -12.64
CA GLU A 116 18.45 9.17 -11.21
C GLU A 116 17.06 9.40 -10.62
N THR A 117 16.48 10.59 -10.87
CA THR A 117 15.12 10.95 -10.46
C THR A 117 14.10 9.99 -11.05
N LEU A 118 14.22 9.65 -12.34
CA LEU A 118 13.31 8.72 -13.01
C LEU A 118 13.35 7.33 -12.38
N ARG A 119 14.55 6.79 -12.11
CA ARG A 119 14.70 5.50 -11.43
C ARG A 119 14.06 5.51 -10.04
N TYR A 120 14.24 6.60 -9.29
CA TYR A 120 13.60 6.76 -7.99
C TYR A 120 12.07 6.77 -8.13
N LEU A 121 11.51 7.58 -9.03
CA LEU A 121 10.06 7.63 -9.27
C LEU A 121 9.47 6.28 -9.70
N CYS A 122 10.22 5.44 -10.44
CA CYS A 122 9.80 4.08 -10.80
C CYS A 122 9.81 3.11 -9.61
N SER A 123 10.58 3.39 -8.55
CA SER A 123 10.61 2.56 -7.34
C SER A 123 9.43 2.82 -6.39
N LEU A 124 8.77 3.97 -6.53
CA LEU A 124 7.67 4.39 -5.67
C LEU A 124 6.38 3.59 -5.89
N PRO A 125 5.54 3.41 -4.85
CA PRO A 125 4.33 2.60 -4.92
C PRO A 125 3.13 3.29 -5.61
N TRP A 126 3.12 4.62 -5.72
CA TRP A 126 2.04 5.42 -6.35
C TRP A 126 0.61 4.99 -5.92
N PRO A 127 0.21 5.14 -4.64
CA PRO A 127 -1.10 4.73 -4.15
C PRO A 127 -2.28 5.38 -4.89
N GLY A 128 -2.11 6.60 -5.41
CA GLY A 128 -3.12 7.27 -6.24
C GLY A 128 -3.01 6.95 -7.74
N ASN A 129 -2.24 5.94 -8.11
CA ASN A 129 -2.07 5.44 -9.48
C ASN A 129 -1.70 6.58 -10.47
N VAL A 130 -2.18 6.46 -11.71
CA VAL A 130 -1.95 7.41 -12.80
C VAL A 130 -2.38 8.85 -12.43
N ARG A 131 -3.44 9.02 -11.62
CA ARG A 131 -3.89 10.35 -11.18
C ARG A 131 -2.86 11.04 -10.29
N GLN A 132 -2.23 10.30 -9.37
CA GLN A 132 -1.15 10.86 -8.55
C GLN A 132 0.06 11.24 -9.39
N LEU A 133 0.41 10.42 -10.38
CA LEU A 133 1.51 10.70 -11.31
C LEU A 133 1.25 11.96 -12.14
N GLU A 134 0.02 12.12 -12.66
CA GLU A 134 -0.42 13.32 -13.39
C GLU A 134 -0.33 14.58 -12.51
N ASN A 135 -0.85 14.51 -11.28
CA ASN A 135 -0.80 15.62 -10.32
C ASN A 135 0.64 16.00 -9.96
N PHE A 136 1.51 15.00 -9.77
CA PHE A 136 2.94 15.22 -9.57
C PHE A 136 3.58 15.94 -10.76
N CYS A 137 3.26 15.55 -12.00
CA CYS A 137 3.79 16.21 -13.21
C CYS A 137 3.33 17.67 -13.32
N ARG A 138 2.08 17.97 -12.99
CA ARG A 138 1.60 19.35 -12.93
C ARG A 138 2.33 20.15 -11.85
N TRP A 139 2.45 19.58 -10.66
CA TRP A 139 3.12 20.23 -9.53
C TRP A 139 4.60 20.53 -9.82
N ILE A 140 5.35 19.55 -10.33
CA ILE A 140 6.78 19.73 -10.60
C ILE A 140 7.03 20.72 -11.73
N THR A 141 6.10 20.84 -12.68
CA THR A 141 6.20 21.84 -13.76
C THR A 141 6.19 23.26 -13.18
N VAL A 142 5.36 23.52 -12.17
CA VAL A 142 5.27 24.84 -11.52
C VAL A 142 6.39 25.07 -10.50
N MET A 143 6.80 24.03 -9.77
CA MET A 143 7.72 24.16 -8.64
C MET A 143 9.19 24.08 -9.02
N ALA A 144 9.54 23.34 -10.08
CA ALA A 144 10.92 23.22 -10.52
C ALA A 144 11.37 24.49 -11.24
N THR A 145 12.38 25.17 -10.69
CA THR A 145 12.97 26.39 -11.27
C THR A 145 13.73 26.11 -12.56
N GLY A 146 14.30 24.91 -12.70
CA GLY A 146 15.09 24.48 -13.86
C GLY A 146 14.30 23.66 -14.87
N ARG A 147 14.90 23.43 -16.04
CA ARG A 147 14.40 22.46 -17.03
C ARG A 147 14.66 21.02 -16.58
N ASP A 148 15.79 20.78 -15.92
CA ASP A 148 16.17 19.47 -15.41
C ASP A 148 15.67 19.31 -13.97
N VAL A 149 14.97 18.21 -13.70
CA VAL A 149 14.39 17.91 -12.39
C VAL A 149 15.30 16.96 -11.62
N HIS A 150 15.80 17.44 -10.48
CA HIS A 150 16.63 16.69 -9.55
C HIS A 150 15.80 16.03 -8.46
N LEU A 151 16.40 15.08 -7.74
CA LEU A 151 15.79 14.44 -6.57
C LEU A 151 15.46 15.46 -5.46
N SER A 152 16.22 16.55 -5.35
CA SER A 152 16.01 17.64 -4.39
C SER A 152 14.72 18.42 -4.62
N ASP A 153 14.23 18.42 -5.86
CA ASP A 153 13.07 19.21 -6.29
C ASP A 153 11.76 18.45 -6.07
N LEU A 154 11.85 17.16 -5.72
CA LEU A 154 10.69 16.35 -5.42
C LEU A 154 9.95 16.86 -4.17
N PRO A 155 8.62 16.70 -4.10
CA PRO A 155 7.86 17.01 -2.90
C PRO A 155 8.41 16.22 -1.70
N PRO A 156 8.42 16.78 -0.49
CA PRO A 156 8.78 16.03 0.70
C PRO A 156 7.94 14.74 0.82
N GLU A 157 6.68 14.73 0.44
CA GLU A 157 5.81 13.56 0.50
C GLU A 157 6.37 12.37 -0.31
N LEU A 158 6.96 12.64 -1.49
CA LEU A 158 7.60 11.61 -2.31
C LEU A 158 9.01 11.27 -1.83
N ARG A 159 9.73 12.22 -1.21
CA ARG A 159 11.07 11.99 -0.63
C ARG A 159 11.04 11.15 0.65
N HIS A 160 9.98 11.26 1.44
CA HIS A 160 9.77 10.47 2.66
C HIS A 160 9.08 9.14 2.39
N THR A 161 8.78 8.82 1.12
CA THR A 161 8.42 7.46 0.73
C THR A 161 9.69 6.63 0.54
N GLU A 162 10.59 6.65 1.54
CA GLU A 162 11.11 5.35 1.96
C GLU A 162 9.86 4.53 2.30
N PRO A 163 9.76 3.30 1.82
CA PRO A 163 8.58 2.50 2.09
C PRO A 163 8.25 2.63 3.58
N GLU A 164 6.97 2.84 3.89
CA GLU A 164 6.44 2.41 5.18
C GLU A 164 6.54 0.87 5.33
N THR A 165 7.62 0.25 4.85
CA THR A 165 8.16 -0.93 5.47
C THR A 165 8.66 -0.51 6.84
N VAL A 166 7.78 -0.65 7.81
CA VAL A 166 8.19 -1.20 9.09
C VAL A 166 9.13 -0.29 9.91
N ASN A 167 8.79 0.99 10.14
CA ASN A 167 9.16 1.64 11.43
C ASN A 167 8.54 0.93 12.65
N SER A 168 7.65 0.00 12.34
CA SER A 168 7.30 -1.13 13.18
C SER A 168 8.49 -1.87 13.81
N GLY A 169 9.69 -1.94 13.22
CA GLY A 169 10.78 -2.71 13.83
C GLY A 169 11.26 -2.12 15.15
N THR A 170 11.53 -0.81 15.17
CA THR A 170 11.98 -0.08 16.35
C THR A 170 10.83 0.33 17.26
N ASP A 171 9.66 0.72 16.74
CA ASP A 171 8.52 1.09 17.61
C ASP A 171 7.70 -0.11 18.09
N GLN A 172 7.61 -1.23 17.36
CA GLN A 172 6.83 -2.39 17.83
C GLN A 172 7.49 -3.12 18.97
N TRP A 173 8.82 -3.26 19.01
CA TRP A 173 9.42 -4.02 20.13
C TRP A 173 9.24 -3.28 21.46
N HIS A 174 9.33 -1.93 21.47
CA HIS A 174 9.01 -1.13 22.65
C HIS A 174 7.54 -1.30 23.05
N GLN A 175 6.61 -1.32 22.09
CA GLN A 175 5.19 -1.54 22.37
C GLN A 175 4.90 -2.97 22.85
N LEU A 176 5.55 -3.98 22.29
CA LEU A 176 5.43 -5.38 22.70
C LEU A 176 6.02 -5.61 24.09
N LEU A 177 7.16 -4.98 24.39
CA LEU A 177 7.76 -5.00 25.73
C LEU A 177 6.86 -4.28 26.73
N GLY A 178 6.27 -3.15 26.37
CA GLY A 178 5.29 -2.42 27.19
C GLY A 178 4.07 -3.28 27.52
N ARG A 179 3.45 -3.91 26.51
CA ARG A 179 2.32 -4.83 26.72
C ARG A 179 2.69 -6.04 27.56
N TRP A 180 3.88 -6.60 27.37
CA TRP A 180 4.37 -7.70 28.22
C TRP A 180 4.50 -7.27 29.69
N ALA A 181 5.07 -6.08 29.93
CA ALA A 181 5.23 -5.51 31.27
C ALA A 181 3.87 -5.26 31.94
N GLU A 182 2.92 -4.64 31.23
CA GLU A 182 1.56 -4.40 31.71
C GLU A 182 0.85 -5.71 32.08
N ASN A 183 0.93 -6.73 31.22
CA ASN A 183 0.31 -8.03 31.48
C ASN A 183 0.91 -8.72 32.72
N ARG A 184 2.23 -8.65 32.92
CA ARG A 184 2.90 -9.19 34.12
C ARG A 184 2.49 -8.47 35.40
N LEU A 185 2.38 -7.15 35.34
CA LEU A 185 1.91 -6.33 36.46
C LEU A 185 0.45 -6.63 36.81
N LEU A 186 -0.42 -6.78 35.80
CA LEU A 186 -1.83 -7.13 36.00
C LEU A 186 -2.02 -8.54 36.55
N ALA A 187 -1.18 -9.49 36.14
CA ALA A 187 -1.20 -10.87 36.63
C ALA A 187 -0.63 -11.02 38.06
N ASN A 188 0.00 -9.96 38.60
CA ASN A 188 0.71 -9.97 39.89
C ASN A 188 1.76 -11.11 40.01
N ASP A 189 2.32 -11.52 38.87
CA ASP A 189 3.26 -12.63 38.72
C ASP A 189 4.68 -12.10 38.48
N LEU A 190 5.21 -11.39 39.48
CA LEU A 190 6.51 -10.72 39.42
C LEU A 190 7.66 -11.56 39.99
N GLY A 191 7.36 -12.68 40.68
CA GLY A 191 8.35 -13.45 41.43
C GLY A 191 9.08 -12.63 42.51
N ASP A 192 10.11 -13.20 43.14
CA ASP A 192 10.94 -12.51 44.14
C ASP A 192 11.93 -11.51 43.48
N ASP A 193 12.29 -11.71 42.21
CA ASP A 193 13.31 -10.91 41.50
C ASP A 193 12.73 -9.72 40.71
N GLY A 194 11.42 -9.55 40.75
CA GLY A 194 10.70 -8.45 40.08
C GLY A 194 10.74 -8.51 38.54
N LEU A 195 10.22 -7.44 37.91
CA LEU A 195 10.02 -7.40 36.45
C LEU A 195 11.32 -7.50 35.65
N LEU A 196 12.39 -6.86 36.14
CA LEU A 196 13.70 -6.85 35.48
C LEU A 196 14.43 -8.19 35.61
N GLY A 197 14.22 -8.93 36.71
CA GLY A 197 14.84 -10.23 36.94
C GLY A 197 14.48 -11.26 35.86
N GLY A 198 13.24 -11.21 35.35
CA GLY A 198 12.81 -12.05 34.23
C GLY A 198 13.14 -11.48 32.85
N ALA A 199 13.04 -10.16 32.68
CA ALA A 199 13.19 -9.52 31.36
C ALA A 199 14.65 -9.46 30.89
N LEU A 200 15.58 -9.14 31.79
CA LEU A 200 16.96 -8.87 31.43
C LEU A 200 17.70 -10.11 30.89
N PRO A 201 17.57 -11.32 31.49
CA PRO A 201 18.21 -12.53 30.96
C PRO A 201 17.74 -12.89 29.55
N VAL A 202 16.43 -12.73 29.28
CA VAL A 202 15.84 -13.02 27.96
C VAL A 202 16.35 -12.02 26.93
N PHE A 203 16.37 -10.74 27.28
CA PHE A 203 16.89 -9.68 26.42
C PHE A 203 18.38 -9.88 26.08
N GLU A 204 19.21 -10.15 27.10
CA GLU A 204 20.64 -10.41 26.92
C GLU A 204 20.88 -11.63 26.03
N ARG A 205 20.14 -12.74 26.23
CA ARG A 205 20.25 -13.95 25.40
C ARG A 205 19.96 -13.69 23.93
N VAL A 206 18.86 -13.01 23.62
CA VAL A 206 18.45 -12.72 22.23
C VAL A 206 19.50 -11.88 21.51
N LEU A 207 20.06 -10.87 22.18
CA LEU A 207 21.09 -10.02 21.59
C LEU A 207 22.42 -10.76 21.39
N ILE A 208 22.81 -11.61 22.33
CA ILE A 208 24.01 -12.43 22.22
C ILE A 208 23.88 -13.41 21.04
N GLU A 209 22.75 -14.09 20.90
CA GLU A 209 22.51 -15.02 19.79
C GLU A 209 22.53 -14.31 18.43
N ALA A 210 21.85 -13.17 18.31
CA ALA A 210 21.81 -12.40 17.07
C ALA A 210 23.20 -11.92 16.64
N THR A 211 24.00 -11.43 17.59
CA THR A 211 25.36 -10.95 17.30
C THR A 211 26.35 -12.08 17.04
N LEU A 212 26.21 -13.23 17.70
CA LEU A 212 27.01 -14.42 17.40
C LEU A 212 26.65 -15.01 16.03
N ALA A 213 25.37 -15.06 15.66
CA ALA A 213 24.93 -15.50 14.34
C ALA A 213 25.49 -14.60 13.24
N HIS A 214 25.43 -13.27 13.43
CA HIS A 214 25.96 -12.30 12.48
C HIS A 214 27.49 -12.38 12.32
N THR A 215 28.21 -12.72 13.38
CA THR A 215 29.68 -12.82 13.39
C THR A 215 30.19 -14.25 13.18
N SER A 216 29.31 -15.19 12.81
CA SER A 216 29.63 -16.61 12.62
C SER A 216 30.37 -17.23 13.81
N GLY A 217 29.94 -16.90 15.03
CA GLY A 217 30.49 -17.45 16.27
C GLY A 217 31.76 -16.77 16.79
N ARG A 218 32.23 -15.69 16.16
CA ARG A 218 33.43 -14.95 16.61
C ARG A 218 33.12 -14.10 17.84
N LYS A 219 33.34 -14.67 19.03
CA LYS A 219 33.06 -14.04 20.33
C LYS A 219 33.68 -12.63 20.50
N ARG A 220 34.85 -12.35 19.92
CA ARG A 220 35.49 -11.02 20.01
C ARG A 220 34.72 -9.96 19.22
N ASP A 221 34.28 -10.31 18.01
CA ASP A 221 33.59 -9.39 17.11
C ASP A 221 32.14 -9.17 17.60
N ALA A 222 31.48 -10.24 18.09
CA ALA A 222 30.17 -10.15 18.71
C ALA A 222 30.17 -9.22 19.94
N ALA A 223 31.20 -9.31 20.79
CA ALA A 223 31.34 -8.44 21.96
C ALA A 223 31.45 -6.95 21.56
N ILE A 224 32.20 -6.66 20.50
CA ILE A 224 32.33 -5.29 19.96
C ILE A 224 30.98 -4.78 19.47
N LEU A 225 30.22 -5.61 18.73
CA LEU A 225 28.90 -5.24 18.22
C LEU A 225 27.87 -5.00 19.34
N LEU A 226 27.97 -5.73 20.44
CA LEU A 226 27.16 -5.52 21.64
C LEU A 226 27.59 -4.31 22.49
N GLY A 227 28.76 -3.71 22.19
CA GLY A 227 29.36 -2.67 23.03
C GLY A 227 29.94 -3.19 24.34
N TRP A 228 30.21 -4.49 24.44
CA TRP A 228 30.76 -5.16 25.63
C TRP A 228 32.24 -5.51 25.46
N GLY A 229 32.93 -5.64 26.59
CA GLY A 229 34.24 -6.29 26.60
C GLY A 229 34.12 -7.79 26.37
N ARG A 230 35.11 -8.42 25.71
CA ARG A 230 35.15 -9.87 25.48
C ARG A 230 34.90 -10.69 26.75
N ASN A 231 35.51 -10.29 27.88
CA ASN A 231 35.35 -11.00 29.16
C ASN A 231 33.94 -10.86 29.73
N THR A 232 33.27 -9.74 29.47
CA THR A 232 31.88 -9.50 29.86
C THR A 232 30.94 -10.41 29.10
N LEU A 233 31.14 -10.55 27.78
CA LEU A 233 30.36 -11.47 26.95
C LEU A 233 30.52 -12.92 27.41
N THR A 234 31.75 -13.38 27.65
CA THR A 234 32.00 -14.76 28.12
C THR A 234 31.34 -15.03 29.47
N ARG A 235 31.44 -14.09 30.43
CA ARG A 235 30.77 -14.22 31.74
C ARG A 235 29.25 -14.29 31.58
N LYS A 236 28.67 -13.43 30.74
CA LYS A 236 27.22 -13.39 30.48
C LYS A 236 26.71 -14.65 29.77
N MET A 237 27.48 -15.21 28.85
CA MET A 237 27.16 -16.50 28.24
C MET A 237 27.13 -17.65 29.26
N GLN A 238 28.04 -17.64 30.24
CA GLN A 238 28.07 -18.63 31.32
C GLN A 238 26.91 -18.45 32.30
N GLU A 239 26.59 -17.21 32.67
CA GLU A 239 25.44 -16.90 33.55
C GLU A 239 24.09 -17.27 32.93
N LEU A 240 24.00 -17.24 31.59
CA LEU A 240 22.79 -17.58 30.83
C LEU A 240 22.76 -19.03 30.33
N ASP A 241 23.75 -19.86 30.71
CA ASP A 241 23.91 -21.26 30.31
C ASP A 241 23.91 -21.48 28.78
N MET A 242 24.57 -20.58 28.05
CA MET A 242 24.60 -20.56 26.57
C MET A 242 25.81 -21.29 25.96
N ASP A 243 26.60 -22.01 26.76
CA ASP A 243 27.91 -22.57 26.35
C ASP A 243 27.82 -23.97 25.67
N SER A 244 26.70 -24.32 25.03
CA SER A 244 26.51 -25.66 24.44
C SER A 244 25.79 -25.66 23.07
N ALA A 245 26.36 -25.00 22.06
CA ALA A 245 25.92 -25.18 20.66
C ALA A 245 27.01 -24.90 19.61
N GLY A 246 28.27 -25.30 19.85
CA GLY A 246 29.35 -25.00 18.90
C GLY A 246 30.63 -25.78 19.06
N SER A 247 30.58 -27.01 19.56
CA SER A 247 31.73 -27.93 19.54
C SER A 247 31.24 -29.36 19.38
N GLU A 248 31.01 -29.77 18.14
CA GLU A 248 31.11 -31.16 17.69
C GLU A 248 31.26 -31.14 16.15
N ASP A 249 32.50 -31.44 15.74
CA ASP A 249 33.06 -31.86 14.44
C ASP A 249 32.60 -31.25 13.09
#